data_AF-A0A2G7H4C9-F1
#
_entry.id   AF-A0A2G7H4C9-F1
#
_cell.length_a   1.000
_cell.length_b   1.000
_cell.length_c   1.000
_cell.angle_alpha   90.00
_cell.angle_beta   90.00
_cell.angle_gamma   90.00
#
_symmetry.space_group_name_H-M   'P 1'
#
loop_
_entity.id
_entity.type
_entity.pdbx_description
1 polymer ?
#
loop_
_entity_poly.entity_id
_entity_poly.type
_entity_poly.pdbx_seq_one_letter_code
_entity_poly.pdbx_strand_id
1 'polypeptide(L)'
;MERIICYYNRVFLDSHHPSTKRIGLFSADQDQLITSSRHIIPSTKTPGAKAAGVGPWISMMVRDCYPKEAQDVLSKALKIWKPVLKTIIRSFGKRTRELLGKVR
;
A
#
# COMPACT_ATOMS: atom_id res chain seq x y z
N MET A 1 27.66 0.70 -4.67
CA MET A 1 27.35 -0.14 -5.86
C MET A 1 26.04 -0.91 -5.73
N GLU A 2 25.45 -1.11 -4.53
CA GLU A 2 24.11 -1.74 -4.38
C GLU A 2 22.94 -0.90 -4.92
N ARG A 3 23.14 0.41 -5.10
CA ARG A 3 22.13 1.35 -5.62
C ARG A 3 21.93 1.31 -7.15
N ILE A 4 22.69 0.53 -7.91
CA ILE A 4 22.55 0.42 -9.38
C ILE A 4 21.56 -0.70 -9.78
N ILE A 5 21.33 -1.70 -8.92
CA ILE A 5 20.44 -2.85 -9.21
C ILE A 5 18.95 -2.46 -9.21
N CYS A 6 18.54 -1.45 -8.44
CA CYS A 6 17.19 -0.86 -8.52
C CYS A 6 16.86 -0.27 -9.90
N TYR A 7 17.88 0.04 -10.70
CA TYR A 7 17.70 0.80 -11.94
C TYR A 7 17.37 -0.06 -13.16
N TYR A 8 17.49 -1.39 -13.10
CA TYR A 8 17.41 -2.25 -14.30
C TYR A 8 16.60 -3.56 -14.17
N ASN A 9 16.24 -4.03 -12.98
CA ASN A 9 15.42 -5.23 -12.79
C ASN A 9 14.20 -4.83 -11.95
N ARG A 10 12.94 -4.83 -12.39
CA ARG A 10 12.32 -5.51 -13.51
C ARG A 10 10.85 -5.04 -13.49
N VAL A 11 10.29 -4.46 -14.55
CA VAL A 11 8.83 -4.17 -14.66
C VAL A 11 8.28 -2.97 -13.84
N PHE A 12 8.89 -1.79 -13.87
CA PHE A 12 8.05 -0.57 -13.71
C PHE A 12 7.10 -0.42 -14.91
N LEU A 13 7.41 -1.05 -16.06
CA LEU A 13 6.78 -0.78 -17.36
C LEU A 13 6.35 -2.00 -18.19
N ASP A 14 6.69 -3.24 -17.80
CA ASP A 14 6.23 -4.43 -18.54
C ASP A 14 4.79 -4.79 -18.10
N SER A 15 3.86 -3.94 -18.54
CA SER A 15 2.57 -4.32 -19.10
C SER A 15 1.69 -5.27 -18.26
N HIS A 16 0.70 -4.67 -17.61
CA HIS A 16 -0.53 -5.23 -17.03
C HIS A 16 -0.51 -5.68 -15.56
N HIS A 17 -1.22 -4.89 -14.75
CA HIS A 17 -1.64 -5.11 -13.36
C HIS A 17 -0.55 -5.59 -12.39
N PRO A 18 -0.18 -4.80 -11.34
CA PRO A 18 0.60 -5.36 -10.25
C PRO A 18 -0.13 -6.58 -9.71
N SER A 19 0.55 -7.73 -9.73
CA SER A 19 -0.01 -8.99 -9.28
C SER A 19 -0.68 -8.81 -7.92
N THR A 20 -1.93 -9.23 -7.78
CA THR A 20 -2.65 -9.24 -6.49
C THR A 20 -2.03 -10.24 -5.50
N LYS A 21 -1.00 -10.98 -5.92
CA LYS A 21 -0.30 -11.96 -5.10
C LYS A 21 0.46 -11.25 -3.99
N ARG A 22 0.14 -11.61 -2.75
CA ARG A 22 0.83 -11.09 -1.58
C ARG A 22 2.28 -11.54 -1.58
N ILE A 23 3.17 -10.58 -1.38
CA ILE A 23 4.57 -10.83 -1.08
C ILE A 23 4.65 -10.90 0.44
N GLY A 24 5.09 -12.02 1.00
CA GLY A 24 5.09 -12.31 2.45
C GLY A 24 6.07 -11.48 3.29
N LEU A 25 6.27 -10.20 2.94
CA LEU A 25 7.15 -9.27 3.64
C LEU A 25 6.52 -8.73 4.93
N PHE A 26 5.21 -8.54 4.93
CA PHE A 26 4.47 -8.01 6.08
C PHE A 26 3.44 -9.03 6.61
N SER A 27 2.99 -8.83 7.86
CA SER A 27 1.90 -9.63 8.41
C SER A 27 0.58 -9.34 7.71
N ALA A 28 -0.40 -10.24 7.84
CA ALA A 28 -1.67 -10.06 7.15
C ALA A 28 -2.38 -8.75 7.52
N ASP A 29 -2.28 -8.34 8.78
CA ASP A 29 -2.81 -7.08 9.27
C ASP A 29 -2.04 -5.87 8.74
N GLN A 30 -0.71 -5.98 8.61
CA GLN A 30 0.12 -4.91 8.05
C GLN A 30 -0.16 -4.71 6.57
N ASP A 31 -0.30 -5.79 5.81
CA ASP A 31 -0.74 -5.73 4.42
C ASP A 31 -2.09 -5.04 4.29
N GLN A 32 -3.03 -5.33 5.20
CA GLN A 32 -4.32 -4.65 5.20
C GLN A 32 -4.19 -3.16 5.52
N LEU A 33 -3.32 -2.76 6.45
CA LEU A 33 -3.03 -1.35 6.73
C LEU A 33 -2.44 -0.65 5.52
N ILE A 34 -1.46 -1.26 4.85
CA ILE A 34 -0.82 -0.72 3.64
C ILE A 34 -1.85 -0.62 2.50
N THR A 35 -2.70 -1.64 2.34
CA THR A 35 -3.71 -1.72 1.27
C THR A 35 -5.00 -0.94 1.59
N SER A 36 -5.19 -0.47 2.84
CA SER A 36 -6.42 0.19 3.33
C SER A 36 -6.80 1.51 2.64
N SER A 37 -5.96 1.91 1.68
CA SER A 37 -6.20 2.89 0.62
C SER A 37 -7.60 2.91 0.01
N ARG A 38 -8.44 1.85 0.11
CA ARG A 38 -9.87 1.88 -0.28
C ARG A 38 -10.64 3.11 0.25
N HIS A 39 -10.30 3.58 1.45
CA HIS A 39 -10.94 4.77 2.05
C HIS A 39 -10.28 6.09 1.65
N ILE A 40 -9.01 6.03 1.23
CA ILE A 40 -8.18 7.19 0.87
C ILE A 40 -8.39 7.53 -0.61
N ILE A 41 -8.36 6.50 -1.48
CA ILE A 41 -8.65 6.58 -2.91
C ILE A 41 -9.75 5.54 -3.22
N PRO A 42 -11.04 5.93 -3.07
CA PRO A 42 -12.15 5.06 -3.42
C PRO A 42 -12.19 4.83 -4.94
N SER A 43 -12.81 3.72 -5.36
CA SER A 43 -13.08 3.52 -6.78
C SER A 43 -14.08 4.55 -7.27
N THR A 44 -13.79 5.15 -8.43
CA THR A 44 -14.69 6.08 -9.12
C THR A 44 -14.85 5.62 -10.57
N LYS A 45 -14.59 6.50 -11.56
CA LYS A 45 -14.46 6.10 -12.97
C LYS A 45 -13.18 5.30 -13.23
N THR A 46 -12.20 5.41 -12.34
CA THR A 46 -10.95 4.64 -12.35
C THR A 46 -10.90 3.66 -11.18
N PRO A 47 -10.13 2.56 -11.30
CA PRO A 47 -9.93 1.62 -10.20
C PRO A 47 -9.36 2.31 -8.97
N GLY A 48 -10.00 2.12 -7.81
CA GLY A 48 -9.47 2.60 -6.53
C GLY A 48 -8.20 1.85 -6.13
N ALA A 49 -7.44 2.40 -5.18
CA ALA A 49 -6.08 1.91 -4.87
C ALA A 49 -5.98 0.42 -4.46
N LYS A 50 -7.03 -0.14 -3.85
CA LYS A 50 -7.11 -1.59 -3.61
C LYS A 50 -7.22 -2.40 -4.91
N ALA A 51 -8.09 -1.98 -5.83
CA ALA A 51 -8.29 -2.64 -7.11
C ALA A 51 -7.09 -2.44 -8.04
N ALA A 52 -6.38 -1.32 -7.89
CA ALA A 52 -5.14 -1.03 -8.59
C ALA A 52 -3.92 -1.78 -8.04
N GLY A 53 -4.06 -2.61 -7.00
CA GLY A 53 -2.97 -3.46 -6.48
C GLY A 53 -1.83 -2.69 -5.81
N VAL A 54 -2.13 -1.53 -5.19
CA VAL A 54 -1.11 -0.68 -4.53
C VAL A 54 -0.41 -1.41 -3.38
N GLY A 55 -1.11 -2.26 -2.62
CA GLY A 55 -0.53 -3.00 -1.49
C GLY A 55 0.59 -3.98 -1.89
N PRO A 56 0.33 -4.92 -2.80
CA PRO A 56 1.36 -5.79 -3.36
C PRO A 56 2.53 -5.02 -4.00
N TRP A 57 2.25 -3.91 -4.70
CA TRP A 57 3.29 -3.06 -5.27
C TRP A 57 4.21 -2.45 -4.21
N ILE A 58 3.66 -1.87 -3.12
CA ILE A 58 4.48 -1.35 -2.02
C ILE A 58 5.36 -2.45 -1.41
N SER A 59 4.80 -3.64 -1.22
CA SER A 59 5.55 -4.77 -0.65
C SER A 59 6.70 -5.22 -1.55
N MET A 60 6.49 -5.22 -2.87
CA MET A 60 7.53 -5.47 -3.88
C MET A 60 8.62 -4.40 -3.80
N MET A 61 8.26 -3.11 -3.84
CA MET A 61 9.22 -2.01 -3.79
C MET A 61 10.07 -2.04 -2.53
N VAL A 62 9.46 -2.29 -1.37
CA VAL A 62 10.18 -2.34 -0.10
C VAL A 62 11.10 -3.56 -0.05
N ARG A 63 10.67 -4.72 -0.53
CA ARG A 63 11.49 -5.93 -0.56
C ARG A 63 12.69 -5.78 -1.49
N ASP A 64 12.47 -5.22 -2.67
CA ASP A 64 13.43 -5.28 -3.77
C ASP A 64 14.37 -4.06 -3.80
N CYS A 65 13.98 -2.93 -3.21
CA CYS A 65 14.73 -1.67 -3.29
C CYS A 65 15.32 -1.17 -1.95
N TYR A 66 15.01 -1.82 -0.82
CA TYR A 66 15.48 -1.37 0.49
C TYR A 66 16.25 -2.47 1.22
N PRO A 67 17.33 -2.11 1.94
CA PRO A 67 18.10 -3.05 2.73
C PRO A 67 17.27 -3.59 3.91
N LYS A 68 17.63 -4.77 4.43
CA LYS A 68 16.84 -5.51 5.41
C LYS A 68 16.55 -4.70 6.67
N GLU A 69 17.51 -3.88 7.11
CA GLU A 69 17.39 -3.00 8.26
C GLU A 69 16.23 -2.00 8.07
N ALA A 70 16.11 -1.42 6.88
CA ALA A 70 15.02 -0.50 6.56
C ALA A 70 13.66 -1.21 6.47
N GLN A 71 13.63 -2.43 5.93
CA GLN A 71 12.40 -3.25 5.91
C GLN A 71 11.91 -3.56 7.33
N ASP A 72 12.83 -3.86 8.24
CA ASP A 72 12.52 -4.15 9.64
C ASP A 72 12.08 -2.92 10.42
N VAL A 73 12.71 -1.76 10.17
CA VAL A 73 12.26 -0.47 10.71
C VAL A 73 10.82 -0.18 10.28
N LEU A 74 10.50 -0.34 9.00
CA LEU A 74 9.13 -0.14 8.51
C LEU A 74 8.13 -1.12 9.15
N SER A 75 8.50 -2.39 9.26
CA SER A 75 7.66 -3.41 9.88
C SER A 75 7.40 -3.11 11.36
N LYS A 76 8.40 -2.62 12.10
CA LYS A 76 8.24 -2.17 13.49
C LYS A 76 7.37 -0.92 13.58
N ALA A 77 7.60 0.06 12.73
CA ALA A 77 6.79 1.28 12.68
C ALA A 77 5.31 0.97 12.44
N LEU A 78 4.99 0.07 11.50
CA LEU A 78 3.60 -0.34 11.24
C LEU A 78 2.93 -1.01 12.45
N LYS A 79 3.68 -1.72 13.30
CA LYS A 79 3.14 -2.29 14.54
C LYS A 79 2.81 -1.19 15.56
N ILE A 80 3.75 -0.26 15.77
CA ILE A 80 3.60 0.84 16.74
C ILE A 80 2.44 1.75 16.33
N TRP A 81 2.35 2.10 15.05
CA TRP A 81 1.38 3.07 14.55
C TRP A 81 0.02 2.45 14.19
N LYS A 82 -0.13 1.13 14.23
CA LYS A 82 -1.39 0.42 13.95
C LYS A 82 -2.63 1.04 14.61
N PRO A 83 -2.68 1.33 15.93
CA PRO A 83 -3.88 1.90 16.55
C PRO A 83 -4.20 3.31 16.05
N VAL A 84 -3.17 4.13 15.83
CA VAL A 84 -3.31 5.50 15.31
C VAL A 84 -3.82 5.47 13.87
N LEU A 85 -3.19 4.66 13.01
CA LEU A 85 -3.59 4.47 11.62
C LEU A 85 -5.04 3.99 11.51
N LYS A 86 -5.44 3.00 12.33
CA LYS A 86 -6.84 2.52 12.36
C LYS A 86 -7.83 3.63 12.68
N THR A 87 -7.47 4.52 13.61
CA THR A 87 -8.30 5.67 13.99
C THR A 87 -8.40 6.69 12.85
N ILE A 88 -7.26 7.04 12.24
CA ILE A 88 -7.21 7.95 11.09
C ILE A 88 -8.05 7.40 9.93
N ILE A 89 -7.82 6.15 9.52
CA ILE A 89 -8.55 5.50 8.41
C ILE A 89 -10.06 5.50 8.67
N ARG A 90 -10.50 5.23 9.91
CA ARG A 90 -11.91 5.28 10.29
C ARG A 90 -12.50 6.70 10.14
N SER A 91 -11.79 7.72 10.62
CA SER A 91 -12.21 9.12 10.52
C SER A 91 -12.29 9.59 9.07
N PHE A 92 -11.27 9.29 8.26
CA PHE A 92 -11.26 9.57 6.83
C PHE A 92 -12.40 8.83 6.12
N GLY A 93 -12.57 7.53 6.37
CA GLY A 93 -13.65 6.75 5.76
C GLY A 93 -15.05 7.28 6.06
N LYS A 94 -15.29 7.83 7.26
CA LYS A 94 -16.55 8.51 7.60
C LYS A 94 -16.73 9.77 6.74
N ARG A 95 -15.72 10.63 6.68
CA ARG A 95 -15.75 11.89 5.91
C ARG A 95 -15.90 11.64 4.40
N THR A 96 -15.17 10.66 3.86
CA THR A 96 -15.27 10.28 2.44
C THR A 96 -16.68 9.81 2.09
N ARG A 97 -17.33 9.00 2.95
CA ARG A 97 -18.73 8.58 2.71
C ARG A 97 -19.71 9.75 2.76
N GLU A 98 -19.53 10.66 3.72
CA GLU A 98 -20.37 11.85 3.82
C GLU A 98 -20.25 12.74 2.58
N LEU A 99 -19.02 12.98 2.11
CA LEU A 99 -18.78 13.80 0.92
C LEU A 99 -19.29 13.13 -0.35
N LEU A 100 -19.04 11.83 -0.54
CA LEU A 100 -19.54 11.10 -1.71
C LEU A 100 -21.08 10.99 -1.72
N GLY A 101 -21.73 10.97 -0.56
CA GLY A 101 -23.19 11.01 -0.44
C GLY A 101 -23.81 12.38 -0.73
N LYS A 102 -23.04 13.47 -0.67
CA LYS A 102 -23.47 14.83 -1.06
C LYS A 102 -23.20 15.15 -2.53
N VAL A 103 -22.35 14.38 -3.19
CA VAL A 103 -21.92 14.56 -4.60
C VAL A 103 -22.72 13.68 -5.58
N ARG A 104 -23.46 12.70 -5.07
CA ARG A 104 -24.48 11.94 -5.83
C ARG A 104 -25.86 12.50 -5.57
#